data_AF-A0A7S0H1D4-F1
#
_entry.id   AF-A0A7S0H1D4-F1
#
_cell.length_a   1.000
_cell.length_b   1.000
_cell.length_c   1.000
_cell.angle_alpha   90.00
_cell.angle_beta   90.00
_cell.angle_gamma   90.00
#
_symmetry.space_group_name_H-M   'P 1'
#
loop_
_entity.id
_entity.type
_entity.pdbx_description
1 polymer ?
#
loop_
_entity_poly.entity_id
_entity_poly.type
_entity_poly.pdbx_seq_one_letter_code
_entity_poly.pdbx_strand_id
1 'polypeptide(L)'
;TNLLRRTMSESSQSVSAQEQKEAVEAVLTDEVKKLKEGDTWCFVSKKWFARWINYSQCESFWEVKPDSKAEVVSPGEIDNSPLLMEVKGKYPVTEIRRDLQEIRDYFTIPEAVYDLLQKWHKGGPKISRIARSQTIDVVESKVRIVKHPIHLAILENDNKGNPEEKAVMVKAYAPVDSLKSVREDIKNMIMEEKKEAKSSEEGEAEPEGLDDAADAVKFRIWIPVEENKAEILESDPEDVENECEKEIKWQLLEEIQEGMELGTFNFKPGATPILIERQKDGKWVRDGKEGGGNWREELKTGSKLDVLDTVNTWLAATVRDVKEEEGKRQILIHYDGYSADWDEWVVGDSDRLAKKDSKADKHTSRGYSSSYSYSADVEGVSSTRGIVGFRNLGNTCFMNSTLQCMMQTPWLSQYLIENLHVKEINKDNPLGHNGRIAEEYGRLVQKVWSS
;
A
#
# COMPACT_ATOMS: atom_id res chain seq x y z
N THR A 1 40.58 -41.23 21.47
CA THR A 1 39.99 -41.30 22.82
C THR A 1 40.46 -40.21 23.79
N ASN A 2 40.84 -38.99 23.35
CA ASN A 2 41.12 -37.90 24.31
C ASN A 2 41.03 -36.48 23.72
N LEU A 3 40.00 -36.17 22.91
CA LEU A 3 39.78 -34.80 22.41
C LEU A 3 38.31 -34.34 22.43
N LEU A 4 37.42 -35.00 23.19
CA LEU A 4 35.98 -34.66 23.24
C LEU A 4 35.35 -34.64 24.63
N ARG A 5 36.13 -34.36 25.69
CA ARG A 5 35.57 -34.09 27.03
C ARG A 5 36.40 -33.08 27.79
N ARG A 6 36.09 -31.80 27.58
CA ARG A 6 36.10 -30.82 28.67
C ARG A 6 34.86 -29.95 28.53
N THR A 7 33.83 -30.47 29.18
CA THR A 7 32.58 -29.83 29.51
C THR A 7 32.79 -28.59 30.37
N MET A 8 31.95 -27.59 30.10
CA MET A 8 31.28 -26.75 31.10
C MET A 8 32.18 -25.87 31.97
N SER A 9 32.51 -24.74 31.38
CA SER A 9 32.50 -23.44 32.06
C SER A 9 31.94 -22.44 31.05
N GLU A 10 30.62 -22.23 31.06
CA GLU A 10 30.01 -21.02 30.47
C GLU A 10 30.48 -19.82 31.30
N SER A 11 31.74 -19.42 31.12
CA SER A 11 32.13 -18.05 31.39
C SER A 11 31.70 -17.26 30.17
N SER A 12 30.69 -16.41 30.31
CA SER A 12 30.30 -15.41 29.30
C SER A 12 31.49 -14.49 29.03
N GLN A 13 32.40 -14.90 28.15
CA GLN A 13 33.42 -14.02 27.61
C GLN A 13 32.72 -13.08 26.64
N SER A 14 32.63 -11.82 27.02
CA SER A 14 32.19 -10.74 26.15
C SER A 14 33.09 -10.69 24.92
N VAL A 15 32.49 -10.74 23.73
CA VAL A 15 33.21 -10.64 22.44
C VAL A 15 33.98 -9.33 22.40
N SER A 16 35.29 -9.39 22.13
CA SER A 16 36.18 -8.22 22.14
C SER A 16 35.84 -7.25 21.01
N ALA A 17 36.24 -5.98 21.17
CA ALA A 17 36.05 -4.94 20.17
C ALA A 17 36.58 -5.33 18.77
N GLN A 18 37.75 -5.99 18.74
CA GLN A 18 38.40 -6.46 17.52
C GLN A 18 37.61 -7.59 16.85
N GLU A 19 37.16 -8.59 17.63
CA GLU A 19 36.33 -9.68 17.10
C GLU A 19 34.98 -9.16 16.57
N GLN A 20 34.39 -8.14 17.22
CA GLN A 20 33.16 -7.50 16.73
C GLN A 20 33.39 -6.81 15.39
N LYS A 21 34.49 -6.06 15.25
CA LYS A 21 34.89 -5.42 13.99
C LYS A 21 35.02 -6.47 12.88
N GLU A 22 35.83 -7.49 13.10
CA GLU A 22 36.09 -8.54 12.11
C GLU A 22 34.81 -9.26 11.68
N ALA A 23 33.92 -9.58 12.63
CA ALA A 23 32.64 -10.22 12.33
C ALA A 23 31.70 -9.31 11.52
N VAL A 24 31.65 -8.02 11.81
CA VAL A 24 30.85 -7.06 11.02
C VAL A 24 31.43 -6.88 9.62
N GLU A 25 32.75 -6.74 9.49
CA GLU A 25 33.42 -6.57 8.19
C GLU A 25 33.28 -7.81 7.31
N ALA A 26 33.27 -9.01 7.90
CA ALA A 26 33.01 -10.26 7.18
C ALA A 26 31.59 -10.34 6.60
N VAL A 27 30.59 -9.76 7.29
CA VAL A 27 29.19 -9.71 6.81
C VAL A 27 28.98 -8.55 5.83
N LEU A 28 29.63 -7.41 6.06
CA LEU A 28 29.45 -6.17 5.30
C LEU A 28 30.22 -6.16 3.98
N THR A 29 29.97 -7.16 3.13
CA THR A 29 30.51 -7.24 1.77
C THR A 29 29.95 -6.14 0.87
N ASP A 30 30.62 -5.84 -0.24
CA ASP A 30 30.13 -4.84 -1.22
C ASP A 30 28.73 -5.17 -1.75
N GLU A 31 28.35 -6.46 -1.77
CA GLU A 31 27.02 -6.88 -2.19
C GLU A 31 25.95 -6.71 -1.12
N VAL A 32 26.32 -6.75 0.17
CA VAL A 32 25.43 -6.48 1.31
C VAL A 32 25.26 -4.97 1.54
N LYS A 33 26.26 -4.17 1.16
CA LYS A 33 26.17 -2.70 1.18
C LYS A 33 25.21 -2.15 0.11
N LYS A 34 25.00 -2.88 -0.98
CA LYS A 34 24.06 -2.50 -2.05
C LYS A 34 22.65 -2.83 -1.61
N LEU A 35 21.83 -1.79 -1.43
CA LEU A 35 20.42 -1.91 -1.15
C LEU A 35 19.68 -2.58 -2.33
N LYS A 36 19.06 -3.74 -2.10
CA LYS A 36 18.27 -4.48 -3.08
C LYS A 36 16.81 -4.53 -2.65
N GLU A 37 15.93 -4.69 -3.63
CA GLU A 37 14.51 -4.85 -3.36
C GLU A 37 14.26 -6.13 -2.55
N GLY A 38 13.44 -6.02 -1.51
CA GLY A 38 13.15 -7.10 -0.57
C GLY A 38 14.11 -7.19 0.62
N ASP A 39 15.24 -6.47 0.62
CA ASP A 39 16.17 -6.47 1.74
C ASP A 39 15.54 -5.87 3.01
N THR A 40 15.87 -6.45 4.17
CA THR A 40 15.52 -5.87 5.47
C THR A 40 16.70 -5.09 6.04
N TRP A 41 16.43 -3.84 6.41
CA TRP A 41 17.40 -2.92 7.01
C TRP A 41 16.88 -2.39 8.34
N CYS A 42 17.77 -2.14 9.29
CA CYS A 42 17.44 -1.73 10.64
C CYS A 42 17.93 -0.30 10.94
N PHE A 43 17.11 0.47 11.66
CA PHE A 43 17.45 1.81 12.12
C PHE A 43 18.18 1.71 13.46
N VAL A 44 19.27 2.45 13.59
CA VAL A 44 20.08 2.53 14.81
C VAL A 44 20.32 3.98 15.18
N SER A 45 20.12 4.32 16.45
CA SER A 45 20.40 5.66 16.98
C SER A 45 21.84 6.07 16.68
N LYS A 46 22.04 7.26 16.09
CA LYS A 46 23.38 7.80 15.83
C LYS A 46 24.23 7.84 17.10
N LYS A 47 23.61 8.23 18.22
CA LYS A 47 24.29 8.35 19.51
C LYS A 47 24.90 7.03 19.96
N TRP A 48 24.14 5.94 19.84
CA TRP A 48 24.63 4.61 20.21
C TRP A 48 25.63 4.09 19.17
N PHE A 49 25.30 4.20 17.88
CA PHE A 49 26.14 3.67 16.80
C PHE A 49 27.51 4.34 16.76
N ALA A 50 27.59 5.67 16.96
CA ALA A 50 28.86 6.39 17.04
C ALA A 50 29.75 5.90 18.19
N ARG A 51 29.17 5.56 19.35
CA ARG A 51 29.92 4.96 20.46
C ARG A 51 30.44 3.58 20.09
N TRP A 52 29.65 2.77 19.38
CA TRP A 52 30.09 1.46 18.92
C TRP A 52 31.23 1.57 17.90
N ILE A 53 31.16 2.50 16.94
CA ILE A 53 32.24 2.76 15.98
C ILE A 53 33.53 3.18 16.70
N ASN A 54 33.44 4.06 17.70
CA ASN A 54 34.60 4.46 18.52
C ASN A 54 35.14 3.31 19.38
N TYR A 55 34.27 2.42 19.84
CA TYR A 55 34.66 1.24 20.61
C TYR A 55 35.35 0.17 19.74
N SER A 56 34.79 -0.14 18.57
CA SER A 56 35.26 -1.22 17.68
C SER A 56 36.35 -0.78 16.70
N GLN A 57 36.49 0.53 16.47
CA GLN A 57 37.37 1.10 15.44
C GLN A 57 37.04 0.55 14.03
N CYS A 58 35.76 0.23 13.79
CA CYS A 58 35.27 -0.23 12.50
C CYS A 58 35.08 0.96 11.55
N GLU A 59 35.82 0.97 10.43
CA GLU A 59 35.78 2.06 9.43
C GLU A 59 34.97 1.67 8.18
N SER A 60 34.40 0.47 8.16
CA SER A 60 33.79 -0.12 6.97
C SER A 60 32.41 0.45 6.59
N PHE A 61 31.85 1.35 7.40
CA PHE A 61 30.59 2.05 7.13
C PHE A 61 30.81 3.30 6.28
N TRP A 62 29.86 3.55 5.35
CA TRP A 62 30.02 4.44 4.19
C TRP A 62 30.62 5.82 4.45
N GLU A 63 30.43 6.42 5.64
CA GLU A 63 30.89 7.80 5.91
C GLU A 63 31.27 8.08 7.38
N VAL A 64 31.36 7.06 8.25
CA VAL A 64 31.57 7.25 9.70
C VAL A 64 32.96 6.80 10.11
N LYS A 65 33.80 7.75 10.51
CA LYS A 65 35.13 7.46 11.07
C LYS A 65 35.10 7.49 12.59
N PRO A 66 35.91 6.65 13.26
CA PRO A 66 36.14 6.77 14.69
C PRO A 66 36.67 8.16 15.06
N ASP A 67 36.13 8.73 16.13
CA ASP A 67 36.68 9.95 16.72
C ASP A 67 37.92 9.60 17.55
N SER A 68 39.09 9.92 17.01
CA SER A 68 40.39 9.74 17.67
C SER A 68 40.53 10.40 19.05
N LYS A 69 39.64 11.34 19.42
CA LYS A 69 39.65 12.03 20.73
C LYS A 69 38.63 11.46 21.72
N ALA A 70 37.74 10.57 21.30
CA ALA A 70 36.74 9.99 22.17
C ALA A 70 37.35 8.88 23.06
N GLU A 71 36.92 8.79 24.32
CA GLU A 71 37.27 7.67 25.17
C GLU A 71 36.72 6.36 24.60
N VAL A 72 37.57 5.33 24.54
CA VAL A 72 37.21 3.99 24.06
C VAL A 72 36.45 3.26 25.18
N VAL A 73 35.15 3.51 25.24
CA VAL A 73 34.24 2.88 26.21
C VAL A 73 33.21 2.03 25.46
N SER A 74 32.84 0.89 26.05
CA SER A 74 31.75 0.06 25.52
C SER A 74 30.48 0.91 25.30
N PRO A 75 29.76 0.72 24.18
CA PRO A 75 28.57 1.50 23.87
C PRO A 75 27.40 1.21 24.83
N GLY A 76 27.43 0.07 25.53
CA GLY A 76 26.32 -0.42 26.35
C GLY A 76 25.18 -0.97 25.51
N GLU A 77 24.00 -1.14 26.10
CA GLU A 77 22.83 -1.69 25.40
C GLU A 77 22.36 -0.77 24.26
N ILE A 78 21.90 -1.37 23.16
CA ILE A 78 21.31 -0.62 22.04
C ILE A 78 20.11 0.16 22.57
N ASP A 79 20.09 1.47 22.35
CA ASP A 79 18.97 2.33 22.71
C ASP A 79 18.46 3.08 21.49
N ASN A 80 17.34 2.58 20.95
CA ASN A 80 16.62 3.18 19.84
C ASN A 80 15.36 3.94 20.30
N SER A 81 15.07 4.00 21.60
CA SER A 81 13.88 4.68 22.12
C SER A 81 13.75 6.15 21.70
N PRO A 82 14.84 6.95 21.53
CA PRO A 82 14.71 8.35 21.09
C PRO A 82 14.22 8.50 19.64
N LEU A 83 14.28 7.42 18.85
CA LEU A 83 13.85 7.42 17.46
C LEU A 83 12.34 7.20 17.31
N LEU A 84 11.66 6.82 18.38
CA LEU A 84 10.29 6.32 18.33
C LEU A 84 9.27 7.35 18.79
N MET A 85 8.07 7.23 18.25
CA MET A 85 6.86 7.92 18.68
C MET A 85 5.71 6.92 18.75
N GLU A 86 4.81 7.14 19.70
CA GLU A 86 3.54 6.44 19.71
C GLU A 86 2.57 7.12 18.74
N VAL A 87 2.00 6.34 17.83
CA VAL A 87 0.96 6.80 16.92
C VAL A 87 -0.37 6.33 17.49
N LYS A 88 -1.13 7.29 18.04
CA LYS A 88 -2.47 7.05 18.60
C LYS A 88 -3.44 6.62 17.50
N GLY A 89 -4.42 5.81 17.89
CA GLY A 89 -5.50 5.28 17.05
C GLY A 89 -6.25 4.20 17.82
N LYS A 90 -7.27 3.58 17.22
CA LYS A 90 -7.97 2.43 17.82
C LYS A 90 -7.00 1.29 18.15
N TYR A 91 -6.02 1.08 17.27
CA TYR A 91 -4.91 0.15 17.46
C TYR A 91 -3.60 0.96 17.43
N PRO A 92 -3.07 1.37 18.60
CA PRO A 92 -1.86 2.18 18.65
C PRO A 92 -0.65 1.39 18.18
N VAL A 93 0.28 2.08 17.52
CA VAL A 93 1.55 1.48 17.05
C VAL A 93 2.72 2.37 17.47
N THR A 94 3.87 1.74 17.69
CA THR A 94 5.13 2.46 17.92
C THR A 94 5.87 2.58 16.60
N GLU A 95 6.20 3.80 16.21
CA GLU A 95 6.68 4.09 14.86
C GLU A 95 7.86 5.07 14.88
N ILE A 96 8.67 5.10 13.82
CA ILE A 96 9.78 6.04 13.76
C ILE A 96 9.25 7.48 13.64
N ARG A 97 9.83 8.39 14.42
CA ARG A 97 9.53 9.82 14.36
C ARG A 97 9.70 10.37 12.94
N ARG A 98 8.75 11.19 12.52
CA ARG A 98 8.68 11.73 11.14
C ARG A 98 9.75 12.78 10.86
N ASP A 99 10.19 13.51 11.88
CA ASP A 99 11.12 14.64 11.79
C ASP A 99 12.61 14.24 11.78
N LEU A 100 12.90 12.95 11.90
CA LEU A 100 14.25 12.42 11.92
C LEU A 100 14.91 12.43 10.54
N GLN A 101 16.21 12.69 10.51
CA GLN A 101 17.04 12.65 9.31
C GLN A 101 18.13 11.59 9.46
N GLU A 102 18.36 10.83 8.39
CA GLU A 102 19.47 9.89 8.30
C GLU A 102 20.81 10.64 8.43
N ILE A 103 21.81 10.00 9.04
CA ILE A 103 23.14 10.54 9.39
C ILE A 103 23.10 11.59 10.51
N ARG A 104 22.01 12.38 10.62
CA ARG A 104 21.83 13.35 11.71
C ARG A 104 21.37 12.68 13.00
N ASP A 105 20.35 11.83 12.92
CA ASP A 105 19.66 11.26 14.08
C ASP A 105 19.84 9.74 14.18
N TYR A 106 19.89 9.06 13.03
CA TYR A 106 20.03 7.61 12.94
C TYR A 106 20.88 7.19 11.74
N PHE A 107 21.33 5.93 11.76
CA PHE A 107 21.84 5.22 10.59
C PHE A 107 20.93 4.05 10.24
N THR A 108 20.90 3.66 8.98
CA THR A 108 20.32 2.39 8.55
C THR A 108 21.44 1.39 8.35
N ILE A 109 21.26 0.14 8.78
CA ILE A 109 22.25 -0.93 8.59
C ILE A 109 21.55 -2.22 8.12
N PRO A 110 22.24 -3.11 7.39
CA PRO A 110 21.66 -4.40 7.03
C PRO A 110 21.22 -5.19 8.27
N GLU A 111 20.12 -5.94 8.18
CA GLU A 111 19.58 -6.72 9.30
C GLU A 111 20.62 -7.67 9.91
N ALA A 112 21.41 -8.36 9.08
CA ALA A 112 22.45 -9.27 9.54
C ALA A 112 23.51 -8.58 10.44
N VAL A 113 23.81 -7.31 10.17
CA VAL A 113 24.71 -6.51 11.01
C VAL A 113 24.02 -6.15 12.33
N TYR A 114 22.76 -5.72 12.26
CA TYR A 114 21.98 -5.41 13.46
C TYR A 114 21.88 -6.61 14.40
N ASP A 115 21.65 -7.80 13.87
CA ASP A 115 21.51 -9.04 14.65
C ASP A 115 22.81 -9.40 15.39
N LEU A 116 23.98 -9.18 14.76
CA LEU A 116 25.27 -9.32 15.44
C LEU A 116 25.40 -8.31 16.60
N LEU A 117 25.10 -7.04 16.34
CA LEU A 117 25.18 -5.98 17.35
C LEU A 117 24.24 -6.26 18.52
N GLN A 118 23.00 -6.66 18.25
CA GLN A 118 22.01 -6.98 19.27
C GLN A 118 22.39 -8.23 20.06
N LYS A 119 23.00 -9.23 19.42
CA LYS A 119 23.51 -10.42 20.11
C LYS A 119 24.58 -10.07 21.15
N TRP A 120 25.47 -9.12 20.86
CA TRP A 120 26.55 -8.73 21.77
C TRP A 120 26.13 -7.71 22.83
N HIS A 121 25.37 -6.69 22.42
CA HIS A 121 25.06 -5.53 23.26
C HIS A 121 23.66 -5.58 23.87
N LYS A 122 22.77 -6.47 23.40
CA LYS A 122 21.36 -6.53 23.82
C LYS A 122 20.66 -5.17 23.59
N GLY A 123 19.55 -4.93 24.29
CA GLY A 123 18.75 -3.72 24.14
C GLY A 123 17.83 -3.72 22.93
N GLY A 124 17.46 -2.51 22.50
CA GLY A 124 16.56 -2.27 21.38
C GLY A 124 15.71 -1.00 21.59
N PRO A 125 14.45 -0.99 21.12
CA PRO A 125 13.81 -2.02 20.29
C PRO A 125 14.44 -2.11 18.88
N LYS A 126 14.30 -3.27 18.24
CA LYS A 126 14.69 -3.46 16.83
C LYS A 126 13.68 -2.75 15.92
N ILE A 127 14.17 -1.87 15.06
CA ILE A 127 13.35 -1.10 14.12
C ILE A 127 13.75 -1.54 12.70
N SER A 128 13.10 -2.60 12.18
CA SER A 128 13.37 -3.13 10.84
C SER A 128 12.41 -2.59 9.79
N ARG A 129 12.89 -2.34 8.58
CA ARG A 129 12.11 -1.92 7.41
C ARG A 129 12.55 -2.67 6.17
N ILE A 130 11.59 -2.93 5.30
CA ILE A 130 11.85 -3.56 4.01
C ILE A 130 12.21 -2.50 2.97
N ALA A 131 13.09 -2.88 2.05
CA ALA A 131 13.45 -2.11 0.88
C ALA A 131 12.49 -2.42 -0.26
N ARG A 132 11.98 -1.36 -0.91
CA ARG A 132 11.06 -1.47 -2.05
C ARG A 132 11.49 -0.60 -3.19
N SER A 133 11.24 -1.06 -4.41
CA SER A 133 11.38 -0.23 -5.59
C SER A 133 10.26 0.81 -5.61
N GLN A 134 10.63 2.08 -5.63
CA GLN A 134 9.68 3.18 -5.75
C GLN A 134 9.89 3.85 -7.09
N THR A 135 8.82 3.93 -7.90
CA THR A 135 8.80 4.70 -9.13
C THR A 135 8.96 6.17 -8.78
N ILE A 136 10.06 6.79 -9.23
CA ILE A 136 10.30 8.22 -9.04
C ILE A 136 9.66 8.99 -10.19
N ASP A 137 9.83 8.49 -11.41
CA ASP A 137 9.30 9.02 -12.67
C ASP A 137 8.92 7.85 -13.60
N VAL A 138 8.28 8.12 -14.74
CA VAL A 138 7.73 7.11 -15.68
C VAL A 138 8.76 6.06 -16.15
N VAL A 139 10.06 6.33 -16.00
CA VAL A 139 11.15 5.51 -16.57
C VAL A 139 12.12 4.96 -15.52
N GLU A 140 12.15 5.53 -14.30
CA GLU A 140 13.14 5.19 -13.29
C GLU A 140 12.50 4.81 -11.96
N SER A 141 12.88 3.63 -11.48
CA SER A 141 12.57 3.15 -10.15
C SER A 141 13.84 3.12 -9.31
N LYS A 142 13.72 3.56 -8.06
CA LYS A 142 14.82 3.53 -7.10
C LYS A 142 14.42 2.72 -5.89
N VAL A 143 15.27 1.77 -5.52
CA VAL A 143 15.09 1.03 -4.29
C VAL A 143 15.35 1.95 -3.10
N ARG A 144 14.40 2.02 -2.17
CA ARG A 144 14.51 2.79 -0.92
C ARG A 144 14.00 1.96 0.24
N ILE A 145 14.60 2.20 1.41
CA ILE A 145 14.10 1.66 2.68
C ILE A 145 12.80 2.38 3.00
N VAL A 146 11.72 1.62 3.21
CA VAL A 146 10.41 2.19 3.51
C VAL A 146 10.42 2.73 4.94
N LYS A 147 10.64 4.03 5.12
CA LYS A 147 10.75 4.65 6.45
C LYS A 147 9.46 4.58 7.25
N HIS A 148 8.34 4.91 6.61
CA HIS A 148 7.02 4.99 7.24
C HIS A 148 6.04 4.03 6.56
N PRO A 149 5.85 2.82 7.11
CA PRO A 149 4.90 1.86 6.58
C PRO A 149 3.46 2.24 6.94
N ILE A 150 2.53 1.63 6.22
CA ILE A 150 1.10 1.62 6.53
C ILE A 150 0.85 0.45 7.48
N HIS A 151 0.27 0.73 8.65
CA HIS A 151 -0.11 -0.30 9.60
C HIS A 151 -1.58 -0.66 9.39
N LEU A 152 -1.88 -1.94 9.23
CA LEU A 152 -3.23 -2.46 9.11
C LEU A 152 -3.53 -3.39 10.29
N ALA A 153 -4.67 -3.17 10.93
CA ALA A 153 -5.23 -4.04 11.94
C ALA A 153 -6.32 -4.89 11.28
N ILE A 154 -6.04 -6.17 11.07
CA ILE A 154 -6.96 -7.13 10.44
C ILE A 154 -7.93 -7.63 11.50
N LEU A 155 -9.22 -7.41 11.28
CA LEU A 155 -10.33 -7.79 12.14
C LEU A 155 -11.16 -8.89 11.47
N GLU A 156 -11.73 -9.78 12.26
CA GLU A 156 -12.74 -10.74 11.78
C GLU A 156 -14.14 -10.24 12.01
N ASN A 157 -15.09 -10.81 11.28
CA ASN A 157 -16.50 -10.57 11.51
C ASN A 157 -17.06 -11.54 12.56
N ASP A 158 -17.87 -11.02 13.47
CA ASP A 158 -18.70 -11.81 14.37
C ASP A 158 -19.78 -12.60 13.59
N ASN A 159 -20.53 -13.43 14.29
CA ASN A 159 -21.65 -14.21 13.72
C ASN A 159 -22.80 -13.34 13.14
N LYS A 160 -22.81 -12.04 13.45
CA LYS A 160 -23.77 -11.06 12.92
C LYS A 160 -23.14 -10.22 11.80
N GLY A 161 -21.88 -10.45 11.43
CA GLY A 161 -21.16 -9.72 10.40
C GLY A 161 -20.51 -8.43 10.88
N ASN A 162 -20.54 -8.08 12.16
CA ASN A 162 -19.90 -6.88 12.71
C ASN A 162 -18.40 -7.14 12.96
N PRO A 163 -17.53 -6.13 12.89
CA PRO A 163 -16.12 -6.30 13.24
C PRO A 163 -15.93 -6.69 14.72
N GLU A 164 -15.13 -7.71 14.97
CA GLU A 164 -14.64 -8.06 16.31
C GLU A 164 -13.80 -6.92 16.90
N GLU A 165 -13.73 -6.84 18.23
CA GLU A 165 -13.01 -5.76 18.92
C GLU A 165 -11.49 -5.92 18.81
N LYS A 166 -11.01 -7.16 18.90
CA LYS A 166 -9.58 -7.49 18.86
C LYS A 166 -9.14 -7.83 17.44
N ALA A 167 -8.05 -7.20 17.00
CA ALA A 167 -7.41 -7.56 15.74
C ALA A 167 -6.79 -8.97 15.85
N VAL A 168 -7.03 -9.79 14.82
CA VAL A 168 -6.37 -11.10 14.67
C VAL A 168 -4.93 -10.93 14.24
N MET A 169 -4.63 -9.85 13.51
CA MET A 169 -3.27 -9.50 13.10
C MET A 169 -3.12 -7.98 13.03
N VAL A 170 -1.96 -7.48 13.47
CA VAL A 170 -1.52 -6.10 13.17
C VAL A 170 -0.22 -6.20 12.39
N LYS A 171 -0.21 -5.69 11.15
CA LYS A 171 0.94 -5.83 10.25
C LYS A 171 1.23 -4.54 9.50
N ALA A 172 2.52 -4.31 9.27
CA ALA A 172 3.04 -3.17 8.54
C ALA A 172 3.28 -3.53 7.07
N TYR A 173 2.88 -2.65 6.16
CA TYR A 173 3.01 -2.78 4.72
C TYR A 173 3.69 -1.55 4.13
N ALA A 174 4.40 -1.70 3.01
CA ALA A 174 4.90 -0.56 2.29
C ALA A 174 3.77 0.19 1.58
N PRO A 175 3.85 1.53 1.44
CA PRO A 175 2.89 2.28 0.64
C PRO A 175 2.77 1.78 -0.81
N VAL A 176 3.86 1.27 -1.38
CA VAL A 176 3.90 0.71 -2.75
C VAL A 176 3.48 -0.77 -2.82
N ASP A 177 3.27 -1.44 -1.68
CA ASP A 177 2.67 -2.78 -1.70
C ASP A 177 1.20 -2.66 -2.15
N SER A 178 0.61 -3.75 -2.65
CA SER A 178 -0.81 -3.77 -3.02
C SER A 178 -1.64 -4.62 -2.06
N LEU A 179 -2.97 -4.52 -2.17
CA LEU A 179 -3.90 -5.38 -1.43
C LEU A 179 -3.74 -6.86 -1.75
N LYS A 180 -3.07 -7.21 -2.86
CA LYS A 180 -2.71 -8.59 -3.16
C LYS A 180 -1.78 -9.16 -2.08
N SER A 181 -0.79 -8.39 -1.65
CA SER A 181 0.12 -8.79 -0.57
C SER A 181 -0.62 -8.95 0.76
N VAL A 182 -1.55 -8.05 1.07
CA VAL A 182 -2.41 -8.16 2.25
C VAL A 182 -3.27 -9.42 2.19
N ARG A 183 -3.88 -9.71 1.04
CA ARG A 183 -4.69 -10.92 0.84
C ARG A 183 -3.88 -12.20 1.01
N GLU A 184 -2.64 -12.21 0.51
CA GLU A 184 -1.75 -13.38 0.64
C GLU A 184 -1.37 -13.64 2.10
N ASP A 185 -1.08 -12.58 2.87
CA ASP A 185 -0.84 -12.71 4.30
C ASP A 185 -2.05 -13.25 5.06
N ILE A 186 -3.26 -12.78 4.73
CA ILE A 186 -4.51 -13.29 5.31
C ILE A 186 -4.71 -14.76 4.96
N LYS A 187 -4.46 -15.15 3.70
CA LYS A 187 -4.52 -16.55 3.27
C LYS A 187 -3.57 -17.42 4.11
N ASN A 188 -2.31 -16.99 4.24
CA ASN A 188 -1.31 -17.72 5.02
C ASN A 188 -1.72 -17.84 6.49
N MET A 189 -2.25 -16.78 7.09
CA MET A 189 -2.80 -16.81 8.46
C MET A 189 -3.90 -17.88 8.60
N ILE A 190 -4.89 -17.88 7.69
CA ILE A 190 -5.98 -18.85 7.69
C ILE A 190 -5.47 -20.29 7.50
N MET A 191 -4.43 -20.48 6.67
CA MET A 191 -3.84 -21.79 6.43
C MET A 191 -3.12 -22.33 7.67
N GLU A 192 -2.37 -21.48 8.38
CA GLU A 192 -1.67 -21.87 9.61
C GLU A 192 -2.66 -22.21 10.74
N GLU A 193 -3.74 -21.43 10.93
CA GLU A 193 -4.81 -21.74 11.89
C GLU A 193 -5.38 -23.16 11.69
N LYS A 194 -5.58 -23.56 10.43
CA LYS A 194 -6.08 -24.91 10.08
C LYS A 194 -5.07 -26.01 10.37
N LYS A 195 -3.77 -25.76 10.14
CA LYS A 195 -2.70 -26.72 10.46
C LYS A 195 -2.64 -26.96 11.96
N GLU A 196 -2.72 -25.89 12.75
CA GLU A 196 -2.73 -25.97 14.21
C GLU A 196 -3.95 -26.75 14.72
N ALA A 197 -5.16 -26.46 14.23
CA ALA A 197 -6.39 -27.15 14.62
C ALA A 197 -6.34 -28.67 14.32
N LYS A 198 -5.79 -29.07 13.17
CA LYS A 198 -5.61 -30.49 12.82
C LYS A 198 -4.53 -31.18 13.66
N SER A 199 -3.48 -30.46 14.05
CA SER A 199 -2.42 -31.01 14.92
C SER A 199 -2.89 -31.24 16.36
N SER A 200 -3.95 -30.55 16.81
CA SER A 200 -4.57 -30.74 18.12
C SER A 200 -5.60 -31.89 18.18
N GLU A 201 -6.04 -32.41 17.04
CA GLU A 201 -6.93 -33.57 16.94
C GLU A 201 -6.12 -34.81 16.51
N GLU A 202 -5.42 -35.47 17.45
CA GLU A 202 -4.78 -36.75 17.18
C GLU A 202 -5.82 -37.86 16.95
N GLY A 203 -5.96 -38.27 15.69
CA GLY A 203 -6.41 -39.61 15.30
C GLY A 203 -7.55 -39.66 14.29
N GLU A 204 -7.24 -39.55 12.99
CA GLU A 204 -7.66 -40.48 11.92
C GLU A 204 -7.33 -39.91 10.52
N ALA A 205 -6.62 -40.73 9.73
CA ALA A 205 -6.39 -40.69 8.28
C ALA A 205 -5.91 -39.38 7.61
N GLU A 206 -4.76 -39.43 6.92
CA GLU A 206 -4.45 -38.48 5.85
C GLU A 206 -5.54 -38.56 4.78
N PRO A 207 -6.25 -37.46 4.46
CA PRO A 207 -7.01 -37.41 3.22
C PRO A 207 -6.03 -37.10 2.09
N GLU A 208 -5.94 -37.99 1.11
CA GLU A 208 -5.44 -37.68 -0.22
C GLU A 208 -6.20 -36.44 -0.75
N GLY A 209 -5.49 -35.37 -1.10
CA GLY A 209 -6.06 -34.13 -1.64
C GLY A 209 -5.87 -32.91 -0.73
N LEU A 210 -4.61 -32.49 -0.51
CA LEU A 210 -4.29 -31.26 0.20
C LEU A 210 -4.61 -29.99 -0.61
N ASP A 211 -4.76 -30.12 -1.93
CA ASP A 211 -4.95 -28.99 -2.85
C ASP A 211 -6.42 -28.48 -2.89
N ASP A 212 -7.41 -29.35 -2.63
CA ASP A 212 -8.84 -29.00 -2.73
C ASP A 212 -9.41 -28.30 -1.47
N ALA A 213 -8.72 -28.35 -0.33
CA ALA A 213 -9.21 -27.82 0.95
C ALA A 213 -8.80 -26.35 1.23
N ALA A 214 -7.80 -25.85 0.50
CA ALA A 214 -7.33 -24.46 0.59
C ALA A 214 -8.24 -23.50 -0.22
N ASP A 215 -8.83 -23.98 -1.32
CA ASP A 215 -9.84 -23.29 -2.11
C ASP A 215 -11.20 -23.14 -1.39
N ALA A 216 -11.38 -23.79 -0.24
CA ALA A 216 -12.66 -23.83 0.48
C ALA A 216 -12.96 -22.62 1.36
N VAL A 217 -11.99 -21.76 1.73
CA VAL A 217 -12.27 -20.57 2.57
C VAL A 217 -12.30 -19.33 1.70
N LYS A 218 -13.47 -19.07 1.14
CA LYS A 218 -13.76 -17.78 0.50
C LYS A 218 -13.82 -16.71 1.58
N PHE A 219 -12.97 -15.69 1.46
CA PHE A 219 -13.04 -14.48 2.25
C PHE A 219 -13.00 -13.24 1.37
N ARG A 220 -13.59 -12.14 1.86
CA ARG A 220 -13.57 -10.82 1.22
C ARG A 220 -13.08 -9.75 2.19
N ILE A 221 -12.46 -8.71 1.66
CA ILE A 221 -11.83 -7.64 2.44
C ILE A 221 -12.72 -6.40 2.40
N TRP A 222 -12.90 -5.79 3.55
CA TRP A 222 -13.63 -4.57 3.76
C TRP A 222 -12.70 -3.50 4.29
N ILE A 223 -12.76 -2.32 3.69
CA ILE A 223 -12.00 -1.16 4.12
C ILE A 223 -12.94 -0.09 4.71
N PRO A 224 -12.47 0.70 5.67
CA PRO A 224 -13.24 1.82 6.20
C PRO A 224 -13.36 2.92 5.14
N VAL A 225 -14.54 3.52 5.03
CA VAL A 225 -14.79 4.72 4.20
C VAL A 225 -15.00 5.91 5.11
N GLU A 226 -14.35 7.03 4.78
CA GLU A 226 -14.68 8.31 5.40
C GLU A 226 -15.81 8.99 4.62
N GLU A 227 -16.80 9.51 5.35
CA GLU A 227 -17.70 10.51 4.79
C GLU A 227 -16.92 11.81 4.58
N ASN A 228 -17.14 12.46 3.44
CA ASN A 228 -16.52 13.72 3.09
C ASN A 228 -16.78 14.75 4.21
N LYS A 229 -15.72 15.23 4.88
CA LYS A 229 -15.78 16.24 5.97
C LYS A 229 -16.28 17.64 5.54
N ALA A 230 -16.90 17.78 4.37
CA ALA A 230 -17.40 19.06 3.87
C ALA A 230 -18.68 19.54 4.55
N GLU A 231 -19.37 18.70 5.34
CA GLU A 231 -20.63 19.06 6.01
C GLU A 231 -20.53 19.30 7.53
N ILE A 232 -19.33 19.28 8.13
CA ILE A 232 -19.13 19.55 9.57
C ILE A 232 -18.26 20.79 9.75
N LEU A 233 -18.79 21.96 9.37
CA LEU A 233 -18.17 23.26 9.63
C LEU A 233 -18.95 24.12 10.63
N GLU A 234 -19.85 23.53 11.41
CA GLU A 234 -20.62 24.23 12.45
C GLU A 234 -20.78 23.42 13.75
N SER A 235 -19.70 22.89 14.33
CA SER A 235 -19.76 22.37 15.70
C SER A 235 -18.52 22.73 16.54
N ASP A 236 -18.78 22.94 17.82
CA ASP A 236 -17.93 23.53 18.85
C ASP A 236 -16.58 22.76 19.02
N PRO A 237 -15.42 23.44 19.19
CA PRO A 237 -14.13 22.79 19.41
C PRO A 237 -14.03 21.90 20.66
N GLU A 238 -15.00 21.90 21.57
CA GLU A 238 -15.05 20.99 22.72
C GLU A 238 -15.61 19.59 22.38
N ASP A 239 -16.26 19.40 21.23
CA ASP A 239 -16.78 18.08 20.78
C ASP A 239 -15.71 17.18 20.11
N VAL A 240 -14.49 17.68 19.92
CA VAL A 240 -13.42 16.99 19.17
C VAL A 240 -12.81 15.83 19.97
N GLU A 241 -12.92 15.81 21.30
CA GLU A 241 -12.37 14.75 22.14
C GLU A 241 -13.24 13.47 22.19
N ASN A 242 -14.46 13.50 21.64
CA ASN A 242 -15.38 12.35 21.66
C ASN A 242 -15.67 11.74 20.26
N GLU A 243 -14.81 11.96 19.26
CA GLU A 243 -14.99 11.42 17.91
C GLU A 243 -14.64 9.91 17.76
N CYS A 244 -14.24 9.24 18.84
CA CYS A 244 -13.77 7.84 18.82
C CYS A 244 -14.85 6.78 18.63
N GLU A 245 -16.15 7.14 18.66
CA GLU A 245 -17.27 6.19 18.59
C GLU A 245 -18.21 6.40 17.40
N LYS A 246 -17.79 7.11 16.35
CA LYS A 246 -18.58 7.11 15.10
C LYS A 246 -18.49 5.74 14.44
N GLU A 247 -19.64 5.12 14.18
CA GLU A 247 -19.76 3.82 13.53
C GLU A 247 -18.99 3.83 12.20
N ILE A 248 -18.00 2.94 12.06
CA ILE A 248 -17.16 2.86 10.86
C ILE A 248 -18.04 2.37 9.70
N LYS A 249 -18.18 3.17 8.65
CA LYS A 249 -18.77 2.72 7.39
C LYS A 249 -17.78 1.83 6.66
N TRP A 250 -18.25 0.69 6.19
CA TRP A 250 -17.43 -0.33 5.53
C TRP A 250 -17.75 -0.40 4.04
N GLN A 251 -16.72 -0.39 3.21
CA GLN A 251 -16.83 -0.67 1.79
C GLN A 251 -16.21 -2.01 1.46
N LEU A 252 -16.99 -2.84 0.78
CA LEU A 252 -16.49 -4.07 0.21
C LEU A 252 -15.50 -3.73 -0.89
N LEU A 253 -14.30 -4.26 -0.76
CA LEU A 253 -13.35 -4.25 -1.85
C LEU A 253 -13.68 -5.46 -2.74
N GLU A 254 -14.35 -5.20 -3.89
CA GLU A 254 -14.54 -6.21 -4.94
C GLU A 254 -13.23 -6.89 -5.27
N GLU A 255 -13.27 -8.14 -5.74
CA GLU A 255 -12.10 -9.01 -6.01
C GLU A 255 -10.95 -8.24 -6.65
N ILE A 256 -10.14 -7.71 -5.73
CA ILE A 256 -8.91 -6.96 -5.82
C ILE A 256 -8.79 -6.08 -7.08
N GLN A 257 -8.80 -4.76 -6.90
CA GLN A 257 -8.07 -3.88 -7.83
C GLN A 257 -6.57 -4.20 -7.71
N GLU A 258 -6.11 -5.33 -8.28
CA GLU A 258 -4.86 -6.03 -7.95
C GLU A 258 -3.59 -5.18 -7.99
N GLY A 259 -3.62 -4.08 -8.74
CA GLY A 259 -2.49 -3.18 -8.93
C GLY A 259 -2.53 -1.89 -8.11
N MET A 260 -3.55 -1.65 -7.29
CA MET A 260 -3.60 -0.40 -6.52
C MET A 260 -2.66 -0.46 -5.31
N GLU A 261 -1.72 0.48 -5.27
CA GLU A 261 -0.79 0.68 -4.15
C GLU A 261 -1.55 1.06 -2.87
N LEU A 262 -1.16 0.51 -1.73
CA LEU A 262 -1.78 0.79 -0.44
C LEU A 262 -1.70 2.27 -0.05
N GLY A 263 -0.70 3.00 -0.56
CA GLY A 263 -0.52 4.44 -0.36
C GLY A 263 -1.58 5.31 -1.03
N THR A 264 -2.41 4.78 -1.92
CA THR A 264 -3.54 5.52 -2.52
C THR A 264 -4.76 5.56 -1.61
N PHE A 265 -4.82 4.71 -0.58
CA PHE A 265 -5.92 4.64 0.37
C PHE A 265 -5.70 5.64 1.51
N ASN A 266 -6.77 6.27 1.96
CA ASN A 266 -6.74 7.23 3.06
C ASN A 266 -6.82 6.50 4.42
N PHE A 267 -5.78 5.72 4.75
CA PHE A 267 -5.70 5.02 6.04
C PHE A 267 -5.40 6.00 7.18
N LYS A 268 -6.12 5.84 8.30
CA LYS A 268 -5.97 6.68 9.49
C LYS A 268 -4.64 6.42 10.23
N PRO A 269 -4.16 7.38 11.05
CA PRO A 269 -3.04 7.16 11.94
C PRO A 269 -3.28 5.98 12.91
N GLY A 270 -2.21 5.27 13.26
CA GLY A 270 -2.27 4.01 13.99
C GLY A 270 -2.33 2.82 13.02
N ALA A 271 -2.65 1.63 13.52
CA ALA A 271 -3.04 0.53 12.65
C ALA A 271 -4.51 0.70 12.24
N THR A 272 -4.74 0.97 10.96
CA THR A 272 -6.10 1.18 10.44
C THR A 272 -6.84 -0.15 10.39
N PRO A 273 -8.06 -0.23 10.97
CA PRO A 273 -8.84 -1.46 10.92
C PRO A 273 -9.29 -1.79 9.50
N ILE A 274 -9.02 -3.00 9.06
CA ILE A 274 -9.65 -3.62 7.89
C ILE A 274 -10.38 -4.88 8.36
N LEU A 275 -11.50 -5.20 7.72
CA LEU A 275 -12.35 -6.31 8.14
C LEU A 275 -12.27 -7.43 7.10
N ILE A 276 -11.92 -8.63 7.55
CA ILE A 276 -12.04 -9.85 6.76
C ILE A 276 -13.39 -10.48 7.08
N GLU A 277 -14.13 -10.80 6.04
CA GLU A 277 -15.37 -11.56 6.15
C GLU A 277 -15.15 -12.95 5.58
N ARG A 278 -15.39 -13.99 6.38
CA ARG A 278 -15.35 -15.39 5.93
C ARG A 278 -16.77 -15.87 5.60
N GLN A 279 -16.92 -16.71 4.57
CA GLN A 279 -18.21 -17.36 4.32
C GLN A 279 -18.57 -18.32 5.47
N LYS A 280 -19.85 -18.32 5.85
CA LYS A 280 -20.45 -19.27 6.79
C LYS A 280 -21.58 -20.01 6.09
N ASP A 281 -21.50 -21.34 6.05
CA ASP A 281 -22.47 -22.21 5.37
C ASP A 281 -22.70 -21.82 3.90
N GLY A 282 -21.63 -21.40 3.21
CA GLY A 282 -21.66 -20.95 1.81
C GLY A 282 -22.26 -19.56 1.60
N LYS A 283 -22.62 -18.84 2.67
CA LYS A 283 -23.22 -17.50 2.62
C LYS A 283 -22.29 -16.46 3.24
N TRP A 284 -22.37 -15.24 2.74
CA TRP A 284 -21.69 -14.10 3.33
C TRP A 284 -22.53 -13.52 4.46
N VAL A 285 -21.93 -13.32 5.63
CA VAL A 285 -22.63 -12.89 6.86
C VAL A 285 -23.11 -11.43 6.77
N ARG A 286 -22.43 -10.60 5.98
CA ARG A 286 -22.76 -9.18 5.77
C ARG A 286 -23.70 -8.95 4.58
N ASP A 287 -24.17 -10.02 3.91
CA ASP A 287 -25.17 -9.89 2.86
C ASP A 287 -26.47 -9.27 3.38
N GLY A 288 -26.83 -8.10 2.84
CA GLY A 288 -28.04 -7.34 3.19
C GLY A 288 -27.85 -6.20 4.22
N LYS A 289 -26.63 -6.01 4.76
CA LYS A 289 -26.29 -4.85 5.61
C LYS A 289 -25.82 -3.64 4.77
N GLU A 290 -25.77 -2.43 5.35
CA GLU A 290 -25.17 -1.26 4.70
C GLU A 290 -23.75 -1.59 4.21
N GLY A 291 -23.51 -1.36 2.92
CA GLY A 291 -22.28 -1.72 2.22
C GLY A 291 -22.18 -3.18 1.76
N GLY A 292 -23.11 -4.07 2.15
CA GLY A 292 -22.97 -5.52 1.98
C GLY A 292 -24.08 -6.35 1.39
N GLY A 293 -25.23 -5.82 0.96
CA GLY A 293 -26.11 -6.56 0.04
C GLY A 293 -25.32 -7.17 -1.14
N ASN A 294 -25.43 -8.49 -1.35
CA ASN A 294 -25.01 -9.08 -2.63
C ASN A 294 -25.96 -8.55 -3.70
N TRP A 295 -25.65 -7.37 -4.21
CA TRP A 295 -26.44 -6.64 -5.21
C TRP A 295 -26.77 -7.51 -6.43
N ARG A 296 -26.01 -8.60 -6.65
CA ARG A 296 -26.27 -9.57 -7.71
C ARG A 296 -27.53 -10.41 -7.47
N GLU A 297 -27.92 -10.64 -6.21
CA GLU A 297 -29.19 -11.30 -5.87
C GLU A 297 -30.41 -10.41 -6.18
N GLU A 298 -30.23 -9.09 -6.10
CA GLU A 298 -31.25 -8.10 -6.43
C GLU A 298 -31.43 -7.89 -7.95
N LEU A 299 -30.56 -8.50 -8.77
CA LEU A 299 -30.67 -8.42 -10.23
C LEU A 299 -32.00 -9.04 -10.68
N LYS A 300 -32.66 -8.39 -11.63
CA LYS A 300 -33.92 -8.86 -12.21
C LYS A 300 -33.94 -8.47 -13.67
N THR A 301 -34.87 -9.02 -14.45
CA THR A 301 -35.07 -8.59 -15.82
C THR A 301 -35.17 -7.07 -15.91
N GLY A 302 -34.35 -6.47 -16.76
CA GLY A 302 -34.20 -5.02 -16.92
C GLY A 302 -33.12 -4.36 -16.05
N SER A 303 -32.51 -5.07 -15.09
CA SER A 303 -31.37 -4.55 -14.33
C SER A 303 -30.19 -4.26 -15.27
N LYS A 304 -29.56 -3.11 -15.07
CA LYS A 304 -28.34 -2.69 -15.77
C LYS A 304 -27.12 -3.03 -14.91
N LEU A 305 -26.05 -3.48 -15.56
CA LEU A 305 -24.82 -3.91 -14.91
C LEU A 305 -23.66 -3.90 -15.91
N ASP A 306 -22.44 -4.08 -15.42
CA ASP A 306 -21.25 -4.25 -16.25
C ASP A 306 -20.87 -5.73 -16.26
N VAL A 307 -20.55 -6.29 -17.42
CA VAL A 307 -20.21 -7.71 -17.57
C VAL A 307 -18.90 -7.89 -18.31
N LEU A 308 -18.02 -8.73 -17.75
CA LEU A 308 -16.77 -9.15 -18.37
C LEU A 308 -17.05 -10.22 -19.44
N ASP A 309 -16.76 -9.91 -20.70
CA ASP A 309 -16.96 -10.84 -21.81
C ASP A 309 -15.89 -11.95 -21.85
N THR A 310 -16.01 -12.86 -22.83
CA THR A 310 -15.10 -14.01 -23.00
C THR A 310 -13.71 -13.62 -23.53
N VAL A 311 -13.50 -12.36 -23.92
CA VAL A 311 -12.21 -11.80 -24.34
C VAL A 311 -11.66 -10.79 -23.33
N ASN A 312 -12.12 -10.86 -22.08
CA ASN A 312 -11.68 -10.04 -20.94
C ASN A 312 -11.91 -8.53 -21.10
N THR A 313 -13.00 -8.14 -21.76
CA THR A 313 -13.44 -6.74 -21.87
C THR A 313 -14.71 -6.50 -21.05
N TRP A 314 -14.72 -5.45 -20.23
CA TRP A 314 -15.91 -5.04 -19.48
C TRP A 314 -16.85 -4.23 -20.37
N LEU A 315 -18.10 -4.71 -20.50
CA LEU A 315 -19.12 -4.12 -21.34
C LEU A 315 -20.37 -3.79 -20.52
N ALA A 316 -21.03 -2.68 -20.85
CA ALA A 316 -22.35 -2.39 -20.29
C ALA A 316 -23.36 -3.41 -20.80
N ALA A 317 -24.23 -3.89 -19.91
CA ALA A 317 -25.19 -4.93 -20.24
C ALA A 317 -26.53 -4.75 -19.51
N THR A 318 -27.51 -5.52 -19.98
CA THR A 318 -28.85 -5.60 -19.41
C THR A 318 -29.21 -7.05 -19.13
N VAL A 319 -29.78 -7.31 -17.95
CA VAL A 319 -30.40 -8.60 -17.67
C VAL A 319 -31.66 -8.77 -18.52
N ARG A 320 -31.66 -9.75 -19.42
CA ARG A 320 -32.81 -10.14 -20.23
C ARG A 320 -33.74 -11.10 -19.50
N ASP A 321 -33.17 -12.02 -18.72
CA ASP A 321 -33.93 -13.05 -18.04
C ASP A 321 -33.17 -13.57 -16.80
N VAL A 322 -33.90 -14.16 -15.87
CA VAL A 322 -33.36 -14.80 -14.67
C VAL A 322 -34.07 -16.14 -14.48
N LYS A 323 -33.30 -17.22 -14.38
CA LYS A 323 -33.83 -18.56 -14.08
C LYS A 323 -33.05 -19.20 -12.95
N GLU A 324 -33.68 -20.18 -12.33
CA GLU A 324 -33.06 -21.03 -11.33
C GLU A 324 -33.02 -22.46 -11.87
N GLU A 325 -31.83 -22.99 -12.10
CA GLU A 325 -31.61 -24.31 -12.69
C GLU A 325 -30.57 -25.04 -11.86
N GLU A 326 -30.88 -26.26 -11.43
CA GLU A 326 -30.02 -27.08 -10.56
C GLU A 326 -29.56 -26.38 -9.25
N GLY A 327 -30.42 -25.53 -8.69
CA GLY A 327 -30.10 -24.77 -7.46
C GLY A 327 -29.10 -23.63 -7.67
N LYS A 328 -28.77 -23.30 -8.92
CA LYS A 328 -27.95 -22.14 -9.28
C LYS A 328 -28.80 -21.11 -10.01
N ARG A 329 -28.74 -19.87 -9.53
CA ARG A 329 -29.37 -18.73 -10.19
C ARG A 329 -28.54 -18.34 -11.41
N GLN A 330 -29.15 -18.34 -12.59
CA GLN A 330 -28.53 -17.91 -13.85
C GLN A 330 -29.22 -16.66 -14.38
N ILE A 331 -28.43 -15.80 -15.00
CA ILE A 331 -28.85 -14.50 -15.52
C ILE A 331 -28.50 -14.45 -17.00
N LEU A 332 -29.49 -14.20 -17.86
CA LEU A 332 -29.26 -13.98 -19.28
C LEU A 332 -28.81 -12.53 -19.48
N ILE A 333 -27.59 -12.37 -19.96
CA ILE A 333 -26.95 -11.08 -20.19
C ILE A 333 -27.10 -10.69 -21.66
N HIS A 334 -27.59 -9.48 -21.89
CA HIS A 334 -27.57 -8.82 -23.19
C HIS A 334 -26.56 -7.67 -23.17
N TYR A 335 -25.54 -7.73 -24.02
CA TYR A 335 -24.54 -6.68 -24.15
C TYR A 335 -25.11 -5.46 -24.89
N ASP A 336 -25.08 -4.30 -24.24
CA ASP A 336 -25.68 -3.08 -24.78
C ASP A 336 -24.98 -2.68 -26.09
N GLY A 337 -25.72 -2.66 -27.21
CA GLY A 337 -25.19 -2.32 -28.54
C GLY A 337 -24.79 -3.52 -29.41
N TYR A 338 -24.95 -4.75 -28.91
CA TYR A 338 -24.68 -5.98 -29.66
C TYR A 338 -25.97 -6.70 -30.08
N SER A 339 -25.87 -7.60 -31.07
CA SER A 339 -26.98 -8.48 -31.47
C SER A 339 -27.32 -9.45 -30.34
N ALA A 340 -28.59 -9.87 -30.25
CA ALA A 340 -29.04 -10.89 -29.29
C ALA A 340 -28.38 -12.26 -29.49
N ASP A 341 -27.71 -12.49 -30.63
CA ASP A 341 -26.91 -13.70 -30.88
C ASP A 341 -25.69 -13.79 -29.93
N TRP A 342 -25.32 -12.68 -29.29
CA TRP A 342 -24.25 -12.60 -28.29
C TRP A 342 -24.78 -12.69 -26.85
N ASP A 343 -26.09 -12.86 -26.66
CA ASP A 343 -26.65 -13.02 -25.32
C ASP A 343 -26.14 -14.33 -24.71
N GLU A 344 -25.72 -14.28 -23.44
CA GLU A 344 -25.18 -15.46 -22.76
C GLU A 344 -25.73 -15.62 -21.35
N TRP A 345 -25.80 -16.87 -20.89
CA TRP A 345 -26.16 -17.19 -19.52
C TRP A 345 -24.94 -17.13 -18.61
N VAL A 346 -24.99 -16.27 -17.61
CA VAL A 346 -23.95 -16.10 -16.59
C VAL A 346 -24.50 -16.52 -15.22
N VAL A 347 -23.69 -17.18 -14.42
CA VAL A 347 -24.07 -17.55 -13.05
C VAL A 347 -24.24 -16.27 -12.21
N GLY A 348 -25.30 -16.20 -11.42
CA GLY A 348 -25.74 -14.96 -10.76
C GLY A 348 -24.80 -14.44 -9.68
N ASP A 349 -23.88 -15.25 -9.17
CA ASP A 349 -22.81 -14.84 -8.25
C ASP A 349 -21.44 -14.70 -8.94
N SER A 350 -21.38 -14.80 -10.27
CA SER A 350 -20.13 -14.77 -11.03
C SER A 350 -19.37 -13.46 -10.88
N ASP A 351 -18.05 -13.56 -10.79
CA ASP A 351 -17.11 -12.42 -10.78
C ASP A 351 -17.10 -11.64 -12.11
N ARG A 352 -17.70 -12.22 -13.17
CA ARG A 352 -17.94 -11.54 -14.43
C ARG A 352 -18.99 -10.44 -14.33
N LEU A 353 -19.76 -10.36 -13.25
CA LEU A 353 -20.81 -9.35 -13.05
C LEU A 353 -20.30 -8.24 -12.13
N ALA A 354 -20.41 -6.98 -12.52
CA ALA A 354 -20.06 -5.81 -11.71
C ALA A 354 -21.20 -4.78 -11.72
N LYS A 355 -21.25 -3.92 -10.70
CA LYS A 355 -22.29 -2.89 -10.62
C LYS A 355 -22.25 -2.02 -11.88
N LYS A 356 -23.41 -1.54 -12.30
CA LYS A 356 -23.51 -0.62 -13.42
C LYS A 356 -22.54 0.55 -13.24
N ASP A 357 -21.83 0.90 -14.30
CA ASP A 357 -20.90 2.04 -14.36
C ASP A 357 -19.66 1.89 -13.43
N SER A 358 -19.34 0.68 -12.96
CA SER A 358 -18.19 0.42 -12.08
C SER A 358 -16.95 -0.12 -12.80
N LYS A 359 -17.11 -0.76 -13.97
CA LYS A 359 -16.02 -1.40 -14.73
C LYS A 359 -16.08 -1.11 -16.22
N ALA A 360 -17.27 -1.07 -16.82
CA ALA A 360 -17.43 -0.82 -18.24
C ALA A 360 -17.19 0.67 -18.52
N ASP A 361 -16.34 0.95 -19.51
CA ASP A 361 -16.14 2.32 -19.95
C ASP A 361 -17.46 2.89 -20.49
N LYS A 362 -17.83 4.09 -20.03
CA LYS A 362 -19.05 4.82 -20.46
C LYS A 362 -19.13 5.08 -21.97
N HIS A 363 -18.07 4.76 -22.72
CA HIS A 363 -17.93 4.91 -24.17
C HIS A 363 -18.26 3.65 -24.98
N THR A 364 -18.54 2.51 -24.34
CA THR A 364 -18.73 1.23 -25.06
C THR A 364 -20.07 1.11 -25.78
N SER A 365 -21.07 1.96 -25.48
CA SER A 365 -22.41 1.90 -26.10
C SER A 365 -22.55 2.65 -27.44
N ARG A 366 -21.47 3.20 -27.99
CA ARG A 366 -21.42 3.71 -29.37
C ARG A 366 -20.10 3.31 -29.99
N GLY A 367 -20.17 2.66 -31.16
CA GLY A 367 -19.02 2.15 -31.89
C GLY A 367 -17.81 3.09 -31.86
N TYR A 368 -16.65 2.49 -31.60
CA TYR A 368 -15.29 3.04 -31.72
C TYR A 368 -15.22 4.57 -31.80
N SER A 369 -15.35 5.24 -30.65
CA SER A 369 -14.79 6.59 -30.49
C SER A 369 -14.59 6.93 -29.02
N SER A 370 -13.31 7.14 -28.68
CA SER A 370 -12.82 7.77 -27.46
C SER A 370 -13.59 9.05 -27.10
N SER A 371 -14.02 9.23 -25.84
CA SER A 371 -13.90 10.51 -25.09
C SER A 371 -14.74 10.57 -23.80
N TYR A 372 -14.10 10.29 -22.64
CA TYR A 372 -14.59 10.59 -21.28
C TYR A 372 -15.44 11.87 -21.20
N SER A 373 -16.69 11.77 -20.73
CA SER A 373 -17.48 12.96 -20.32
C SER A 373 -17.94 12.84 -18.87
N TYR A 374 -17.53 13.84 -18.08
CA TYR A 374 -17.89 14.04 -16.67
C TYR A 374 -18.92 15.18 -16.63
N SER A 375 -19.97 15.04 -15.81
CA SER A 375 -21.00 16.08 -15.68
C SER A 375 -20.55 17.25 -14.80
N ALA A 376 -20.80 18.45 -15.34
CA ALA A 376 -21.01 19.77 -14.75
C ALA A 376 -19.91 20.35 -13.83
N ASP A 377 -18.93 21.00 -14.46
CA ASP A 377 -18.12 22.06 -13.86
C ASP A 377 -18.99 23.32 -13.63
N VAL A 378 -18.78 24.02 -12.52
CA VAL A 378 -19.29 25.40 -12.37
C VAL A 378 -18.33 26.31 -13.14
N GLU A 379 -18.74 26.81 -14.30
CA GLU A 379 -17.97 27.79 -15.06
C GLU A 379 -17.89 29.12 -14.27
N GLY A 380 -16.78 29.32 -13.56
CA GLY A 380 -16.40 30.64 -13.06
C GLY A 380 -15.61 31.39 -14.13
N VAL A 381 -16.21 32.43 -14.73
CA VAL A 381 -15.48 33.32 -15.63
C VAL A 381 -14.59 34.24 -14.79
N SER A 382 -13.30 33.93 -14.69
CA SER A 382 -12.32 34.86 -14.14
C SER A 382 -12.04 35.97 -15.16
N SER A 383 -12.09 37.24 -14.75
CA SER A 383 -11.74 38.38 -15.61
C SER A 383 -10.24 38.50 -15.92
N THR A 384 -9.41 37.64 -15.31
CA THR A 384 -7.95 37.71 -15.37
C THR A 384 -7.40 36.48 -16.08
N ARG A 385 -6.72 36.69 -17.22
CA ARG A 385 -6.05 35.64 -18.00
C ARG A 385 -5.06 34.87 -17.15
N GLY A 386 -4.98 33.56 -17.37
CA GLY A 386 -4.06 32.68 -16.64
C GLY A 386 -4.58 32.23 -15.26
N ILE A 387 -5.71 32.75 -14.79
CA ILE A 387 -6.37 32.27 -13.55
C ILE A 387 -7.39 31.20 -13.92
N VAL A 388 -6.91 29.98 -14.13
CA VAL A 388 -7.74 28.78 -14.38
C VAL A 388 -7.36 27.67 -13.41
N GLY A 389 -8.37 26.96 -12.89
CA GLY A 389 -8.15 25.80 -12.04
C GLY A 389 -7.91 24.55 -12.88
N PHE A 390 -6.95 23.71 -12.48
CA PHE A 390 -6.81 22.38 -13.07
C PHE A 390 -7.66 21.35 -12.33
N ARG A 391 -8.28 20.49 -13.12
CA ARG A 391 -9.06 19.37 -12.63
C ARG A 391 -8.14 18.18 -12.38
N ASN A 392 -8.17 17.64 -11.16
CA ASN A 392 -7.40 16.45 -10.82
C ASN A 392 -7.97 15.22 -11.53
N LEU A 393 -7.09 14.47 -12.19
CA LEU A 393 -7.33 13.12 -12.70
C LEU A 393 -6.67 12.14 -11.71
N GLY A 394 -7.44 11.57 -10.78
CA GLY A 394 -6.89 10.73 -9.71
C GLY A 394 -5.93 11.49 -8.78
N ASN A 395 -4.78 10.88 -8.45
CA ASN A 395 -3.76 11.43 -7.53
C ASN A 395 -2.86 12.53 -8.14
N THR A 396 -3.31 13.19 -9.20
CA THR A 396 -2.54 14.24 -9.89
C THR A 396 -2.56 15.58 -9.15
N CYS A 397 -3.11 15.68 -7.94
CA CYS A 397 -3.20 16.93 -7.18
C CYS A 397 -1.84 17.58 -6.94
N PHE A 398 -0.79 16.78 -6.69
CA PHE A 398 0.58 17.26 -6.54
C PHE A 398 1.17 17.79 -7.85
N MET A 399 0.90 17.10 -8.96
CA MET A 399 1.33 17.55 -10.29
C MET A 399 0.59 18.82 -10.70
N ASN A 400 -0.73 18.86 -10.51
CA ASN A 400 -1.58 20.00 -10.84
C ASN A 400 -1.24 21.23 -10.01
N SER A 401 -0.91 21.08 -8.72
CA SER A 401 -0.43 22.19 -7.90
C SER A 401 0.93 22.68 -8.37
N THR A 402 1.85 21.77 -8.71
CA THR A 402 3.18 22.12 -9.23
C THR A 402 3.09 22.86 -10.57
N LEU A 403 2.28 22.36 -11.51
CA LEU A 403 2.07 23.00 -12.82
C LEU A 403 1.48 24.41 -12.67
N GLN A 404 0.48 24.58 -11.80
CA GLN A 404 -0.11 25.89 -11.50
C GLN A 404 0.91 26.85 -10.88
N CYS A 405 1.75 26.39 -9.94
CA CYS A 405 2.84 27.18 -9.38
C CYS A 405 3.86 27.61 -10.45
N MET A 406 4.28 26.70 -11.33
CA MET A 406 5.22 27.01 -12.40
C MET A 406 4.64 28.01 -13.41
N MET A 407 3.36 27.87 -13.78
CA MET A 407 2.67 28.82 -14.67
C MET A 407 2.47 30.20 -14.05
N GLN A 408 2.55 30.32 -12.73
CA GLN A 408 2.51 31.60 -12.03
C GLN A 408 3.89 32.27 -11.93
N THR A 409 4.94 31.69 -12.53
CA THR A 409 6.27 32.29 -12.62
C THR A 409 6.38 33.17 -13.88
N PRO A 410 6.33 34.52 -13.79
CA PRO A 410 6.08 35.38 -14.95
C PRO A 410 7.09 35.23 -16.09
N TRP A 411 8.38 35.14 -15.76
CA TRP A 411 9.46 35.03 -16.75
C TRP A 411 9.42 33.71 -17.51
N LEU A 412 9.13 32.61 -16.82
CA LEU A 412 9.01 31.29 -17.44
C LEU A 412 7.76 31.22 -18.31
N SER A 413 6.63 31.72 -17.82
CA SER A 413 5.38 31.73 -18.57
C SER A 413 5.48 32.59 -19.82
N GLN A 414 6.06 33.80 -19.73
CA GLN A 414 6.27 34.66 -20.89
C GLN A 414 7.15 33.99 -21.96
N TYR A 415 8.25 33.36 -21.54
CA TYR A 415 9.14 32.61 -22.42
C TYR A 415 8.43 31.47 -23.18
N LEU A 416 7.49 30.78 -22.52
CA LEU A 416 6.69 29.71 -23.11
C LEU A 416 5.55 30.26 -24.00
N ILE A 417 4.89 31.33 -23.58
CA ILE A 417 3.81 32.00 -24.34
C ILE A 417 4.35 32.55 -25.66
N GLU A 418 5.54 33.15 -25.66
CA GLU A 418 6.20 33.72 -26.84
C GLU A 418 6.87 32.67 -27.76
N ASN A 419 6.75 31.38 -27.45
CA ASN A 419 7.40 30.28 -28.19
C ASN A 419 8.94 30.38 -28.27
N LEU A 420 9.58 31.11 -27.37
CA LEU A 420 11.05 31.26 -27.37
C LEU A 420 11.76 29.91 -27.15
N HIS A 421 11.17 29.05 -26.31
CA HIS A 421 11.64 27.70 -26.04
C HIS A 421 11.82 26.81 -27.28
N VAL A 422 10.98 26.95 -28.31
CA VAL A 422 10.92 26.02 -29.45
C VAL A 422 12.26 25.88 -30.17
N LYS A 423 13.04 26.97 -30.26
CA LYS A 423 14.36 26.99 -30.91
C LYS A 423 15.48 26.49 -30.01
N GLU A 424 15.26 26.46 -28.70
CA GLU A 424 16.26 26.13 -27.68
C GLU A 424 16.12 24.69 -27.16
N ILE A 425 15.06 23.99 -27.58
CA ILE A 425 14.86 22.58 -27.25
C ILE A 425 16.00 21.74 -27.85
N ASN A 426 16.78 21.12 -26.97
CA ASN A 426 17.75 20.11 -27.34
C ASN A 426 17.04 18.76 -27.60
N LYS A 427 16.72 18.49 -28.87
CA LYS A 427 16.07 17.25 -29.30
C LYS A 427 17.00 16.04 -29.33
N ASP A 428 18.30 16.26 -29.30
CA ASP A 428 19.32 15.21 -29.41
C ASP A 428 19.71 14.63 -28.05
N ASN A 429 19.25 15.23 -26.95
CA ASN A 429 19.48 14.71 -25.60
C ASN A 429 18.75 13.35 -25.43
N PRO A 430 19.47 12.24 -25.17
CA PRO A 430 18.86 10.91 -24.97
C PRO A 430 17.87 10.86 -23.80
N LEU A 431 18.04 11.74 -22.80
CA LEU A 431 17.14 11.87 -21.65
C LEU A 431 16.07 12.96 -21.85
N GLY A 432 16.11 13.70 -22.95
CA GLY A 432 15.25 14.85 -23.22
C GLY A 432 13.90 14.51 -23.85
N HIS A 433 13.60 13.21 -24.06
CA HIS A 433 12.37 12.73 -24.69
C HIS A 433 12.04 13.45 -26.02
N ASN A 434 13.06 13.75 -26.82
CA ASN A 434 12.98 14.52 -28.07
C ASN A 434 12.30 15.89 -27.92
N GLY A 435 12.32 16.47 -26.71
CA GLY A 435 11.69 17.75 -26.39
C GLY A 435 10.18 17.69 -26.18
N ARG A 436 9.55 16.52 -26.27
CA ARG A 436 8.08 16.39 -26.24
C ARG A 436 7.45 16.99 -24.99
N ILE A 437 8.06 16.78 -23.82
CA ILE A 437 7.54 17.31 -22.55
C ILE A 437 7.58 18.85 -22.55
N ALA A 438 8.67 19.45 -23.02
CA ALA A 438 8.80 20.90 -23.11
C ALA A 438 7.79 21.51 -24.11
N GLU A 439 7.57 20.83 -25.25
CA GLU A 439 6.57 21.24 -26.23
C GLU A 439 5.13 21.15 -25.66
N GLU A 440 4.78 20.06 -24.97
CA GLU A 440 3.45 19.91 -24.36
C GLU A 440 3.22 20.89 -23.22
N TYR A 441 4.24 21.14 -22.39
CA TYR A 441 4.14 22.15 -21.34
C TYR A 441 3.93 23.55 -21.93
N GLY A 442 4.70 23.92 -22.97
CA GLY A 442 4.51 25.19 -23.68
C GLY A 442 3.10 25.37 -24.24
N ARG A 443 2.55 24.32 -24.87
CA ARG A 443 1.15 24.32 -25.37
C ARG A 443 0.14 24.47 -24.24
N LEU A 444 0.36 23.79 -23.11
CA LEU A 444 -0.52 23.90 -21.94
C LEU A 444 -0.53 25.31 -21.39
N VAL A 445 0.64 25.94 -21.19
CA VAL A 445 0.74 27.34 -20.72
C VAL A 445 0.01 28.27 -21.69
N GLN A 446 0.23 28.14 -23.00
CA GLN A 446 -0.46 28.96 -24.00
C GLN A 446 -1.98 28.83 -23.92
N LYS A 447 -2.49 27.61 -23.75
CA LYS A 447 -3.93 27.34 -23.61
C LYS A 447 -4.52 27.97 -22.35
N VAL A 448 -3.80 27.89 -21.23
CA VAL A 448 -4.20 28.48 -19.95
C VAL A 448 -4.27 30.01 -20.02
N TRP A 449 -3.29 30.63 -20.68
CA TRP A 449 -3.19 32.09 -20.76
C TRP A 449 -3.98 32.71 -21.93
N SER A 450 -4.49 31.89 -22.86
CA SER A 450 -5.41 32.30 -23.91
C SER A 450 -6.89 32.14 -23.56
N SER A 451 -7.18 31.51 -22.41
CA SER A 451 -8.53 31.28 -21.87
C SER A 451 -9.15 32.55 -21.28
#